data_AF-A0A286HV80-F1
#
_entry.id   AF-A0A286HV80-F1
#
_cell.length_a   1.000
_cell.length_b   1.000
_cell.length_c   1.000
_cell.angle_alpha   90.00
_cell.angle_beta   90.00
_cell.angle_gamma   90.00
#
_symmetry.space_group_name_H-M   'P 1'
#
loop_
_entity.id
_entity.type
_entity.pdbx_description
1 polymer ?
#
loop_
_entity_poly.entity_id
_entity_poly.type
_entity_poly.pdbx_seq_one_letter_code
_entity_poly.pdbx_strand_id
1 'polypeptide(L)'
;MPTSPRATAAPSPLLALVRRPITLTICSFWMMFWLLNGLDKFLARTHLGLFHWWGNDRIEKFGMYFDRLAFPEPMVWPTLVFAGIVELALAALFFRALTQLVRQLPGSIRLADLGVALSILCFMGFAVFDVIVGDRAELLEHSTYVGVLLISYLAMAAEVFFNHLQTQTARTINGS
;
A
#
# COMPACT_ATOMS: atom_id res chain seq x y z
N MET A 1 -35.77 -35.28 3.19
CA MET A 1 -34.29 -35.15 3.25
C MET A 1 -33.94 -33.69 3.03
N PRO A 2 -33.17 -33.03 3.91
CA PRO A 2 -32.66 -31.70 3.65
C PRO A 2 -31.52 -31.81 2.63
N THR A 3 -31.62 -31.07 1.53
CA THR A 3 -30.55 -30.94 0.55
C THR A 3 -29.39 -30.19 1.21
N SER A 4 -28.19 -30.79 1.20
CA SER A 4 -26.99 -30.14 1.73
C SER A 4 -26.74 -28.82 0.99
N PRO A 5 -26.33 -27.73 1.66
CA PRO A 5 -25.98 -26.50 0.99
C PRO A 5 -24.83 -26.77 0.01
N ARG A 6 -25.08 -26.50 -1.28
CA ARG A 6 -24.11 -26.63 -2.36
C ARG A 6 -22.92 -25.75 -2.00
N ALA A 7 -21.76 -26.34 -1.73
CA ALA A 7 -20.52 -25.60 -1.52
C ALA A 7 -20.32 -24.67 -2.73
N THR A 8 -20.50 -23.38 -2.53
CA THR A 8 -20.24 -22.38 -3.57
C THR A 8 -18.75 -22.40 -3.82
N ALA A 9 -18.35 -22.92 -4.99
CA ALA A 9 -16.95 -22.90 -5.40
C ALA A 9 -16.41 -21.48 -5.25
N ALA A 10 -15.23 -21.33 -4.65
CA ALA A 10 -14.59 -20.04 -4.51
C ALA A 10 -14.49 -19.39 -5.91
N PRO A 11 -14.86 -18.11 -6.07
CA PRO A 11 -14.80 -17.46 -7.36
C PRO A 11 -13.37 -17.54 -7.92
N SER A 12 -13.25 -17.81 -9.22
CA SER A 12 -11.93 -18.02 -9.83
C SER A 12 -11.08 -16.73 -9.73
N PRO A 13 -9.77 -16.84 -9.47
CA PRO A 13 -8.87 -15.67 -9.42
C PRO A 13 -8.88 -14.87 -10.73
N LEU A 14 -9.08 -15.56 -11.86
CA LEU A 14 -9.26 -14.96 -13.18
C LEU A 14 -10.46 -14.02 -13.22
N LEU A 15 -11.54 -14.34 -12.51
CA LEU A 15 -12.72 -13.48 -12.42
C LEU A 15 -12.41 -12.15 -11.72
N ALA A 16 -11.50 -12.15 -10.74
CA ALA A 16 -11.08 -10.92 -10.07
C ALA A 16 -10.27 -10.01 -10.99
N LEU A 17 -9.34 -10.60 -11.76
CA LEU A 17 -8.57 -9.89 -12.80
C LEU A 17 -9.47 -9.24 -13.85
N VAL A 18 -10.55 -9.92 -14.24
CA VAL A 18 -11.50 -9.41 -15.22
C VAL A 18 -12.39 -8.31 -14.64
N ARG A 19 -12.72 -8.36 -13.34
CA ARG A 19 -13.72 -7.48 -12.75
C ARG A 19 -13.17 -6.14 -12.25
N ARG A 20 -11.94 -6.12 -11.70
CA ARG A 20 -11.33 -4.92 -11.11
C ARG A 20 -9.82 -4.84 -11.35
N PRO A 21 -9.35 -4.83 -12.61
CA PRO A 21 -7.93 -4.83 -12.94
C PRO A 21 -7.16 -3.61 -12.39
N ILE A 22 -7.77 -2.42 -12.39
CA ILE A 22 -7.12 -1.18 -11.94
C ILE A 22 -6.91 -1.23 -10.43
N THR A 23 -7.96 -1.56 -9.66
CA THR A 23 -7.86 -1.69 -8.20
C THR A 23 -6.84 -2.75 -7.80
N LEU A 24 -6.82 -3.90 -8.49
CA LEU A 24 -5.82 -4.95 -8.22
C LEU A 24 -4.40 -4.47 -8.48
N THR A 25 -4.17 -3.76 -9.58
CA THR A 25 -2.85 -3.23 -9.94
C THR A 25 -2.38 -2.20 -8.91
N ILE A 26 -3.23 -1.25 -8.55
CA ILE A 26 -2.93 -0.21 -7.56
C ILE A 26 -2.63 -0.81 -6.19
N CYS A 27 -3.47 -1.74 -5.71
CA CYS A 27 -3.23 -2.39 -4.41
C CYS A 27 -1.95 -3.23 -4.43
N SER A 28 -1.61 -3.87 -5.56
CA SER A 28 -0.39 -4.65 -5.71
C SER A 28 0.85 -3.76 -5.68
N PHE A 29 0.80 -2.63 -6.40
CA PHE A 29 1.85 -1.63 -6.37
C PHE A 29 2.09 -1.11 -4.95
N TRP A 30 1.06 -0.62 -4.26
CA TRP A 30 1.22 -0.05 -2.93
C TRP A 30 1.62 -1.08 -1.87
N MET A 31 1.13 -2.31 -1.97
CA MET A 31 1.63 -3.40 -1.12
C MET A 31 3.13 -3.63 -1.33
N MET A 32 3.60 -3.76 -2.58
CA MET A 32 5.02 -3.96 -2.85
C MET A 32 5.84 -2.75 -2.43
N PHE A 33 5.37 -1.54 -2.72
CA PHE A 33 6.01 -0.30 -2.31
C PHE A 33 6.27 -0.28 -0.80
N TRP A 34 5.24 -0.49 0.02
CA TRP A 34 5.37 -0.46 1.47
C TRP A 34 6.18 -1.65 2.01
N LEU A 35 6.04 -2.83 1.40
CA LEU A 35 6.81 -4.01 1.80
C LEU A 35 8.30 -3.79 1.59
N LEU A 36 8.69 -3.36 0.38
CA LEU A 36 10.09 -3.17 0.04
C LEU A 36 10.71 -2.03 0.86
N ASN A 37 10.00 -0.92 1.07
CA ASN A 37 10.47 0.16 1.95
C ASN A 37 10.63 -0.30 3.41
N GLY A 38 9.71 -1.11 3.91
CA GLY A 38 9.76 -1.65 5.26
C GLY A 38 10.95 -2.61 5.44
N LEU A 39 11.14 -3.51 4.47
CA LEU A 39 12.28 -4.44 4.45
C LEU A 39 13.62 -3.73 4.29
N ASP A 40 13.67 -2.61 3.58
CA ASP A 40 14.89 -1.82 3.36
C ASP A 40 15.59 -1.45 4.67
N LYS A 41 14.82 -1.19 5.73
CA LYS A 41 15.33 -0.79 7.05
C LYS A 41 16.02 -1.93 7.81
N PHE A 42 15.79 -3.19 7.41
CA PHE A 42 16.36 -4.36 8.05
C PHE A 42 17.39 -5.08 7.18
N LEU A 43 17.29 -4.93 5.85
CA LEU A 43 18.07 -5.69 4.87
C LEU A 43 19.07 -4.82 4.09
N ALA A 44 19.17 -3.51 4.37
CA ALA A 44 20.09 -2.60 3.68
C ALA A 44 21.50 -3.19 3.58
N ARG A 45 22.08 -3.13 2.37
CA ARG A 45 23.45 -3.58 2.04
C ARG A 45 23.77 -5.04 2.44
N THR A 46 22.74 -5.88 2.59
CA THR A 46 22.90 -7.28 3.02
C THR A 46 22.90 -8.24 1.83
N HIS A 47 23.82 -9.22 1.83
CA HIS A 47 23.82 -10.30 0.85
C HIS A 47 22.88 -11.43 1.28
N LEU A 48 21.80 -11.67 0.53
CA LEU A 48 20.75 -12.65 0.86
C LEU A 48 20.98 -14.02 0.21
N GLY A 49 22.24 -14.33 -0.15
CA GLY A 49 22.63 -15.59 -0.78
C GLY A 49 22.45 -15.57 -2.29
N LEU A 50 21.23 -15.35 -2.78
CA LEU A 50 20.93 -15.35 -4.23
C LEU A 50 21.17 -14.00 -4.92
N PHE A 51 21.09 -12.91 -4.17
CA PHE A 51 21.30 -11.56 -4.67
C PHE A 51 21.75 -10.63 -3.54
N HIS A 52 22.27 -9.47 -3.92
CA HIS A 52 22.65 -8.41 -2.99
C HIS A 52 21.52 -7.38 -2.89
N TRP A 53 21.11 -7.04 -1.67
CA TRP A 53 20.09 -6.01 -1.42
C TRP A 53 20.74 -4.63 -1.38
N TRP A 54 20.60 -3.86 -2.46
CA TRP A 54 21.18 -2.52 -2.63
C TRP A 54 20.39 -1.39 -1.95
N GLY A 55 19.70 -1.73 -0.87
CA GLY A 55 18.96 -0.78 -0.04
C GLY A 55 19.79 0.41 0.43
N ASN A 56 19.15 1.54 0.66
CA ASN A 56 19.84 2.75 1.08
C ASN A 56 20.32 2.61 2.54
N ASP A 57 21.43 3.24 2.89
CA ASP A 57 21.93 3.22 4.28
C ASP A 57 21.11 4.18 5.14
N ARG A 58 20.05 3.63 5.75
CA ARG A 58 19.13 4.41 6.58
C ARG A 58 19.75 4.77 7.92
N ILE A 59 20.76 4.04 8.41
CA ILE A 59 21.43 4.37 9.67
C ILE A 59 22.27 5.64 9.47
N GLU A 60 23.11 5.68 8.45
CA GLU A 60 23.92 6.86 8.13
C GLU A 60 23.03 8.09 7.91
N LYS A 61 21.97 7.93 7.11
CA LYS A 61 21.06 9.03 6.79
C LYS A 61 20.30 9.56 8.02
N PHE A 62 19.74 8.68 8.85
CA PHE A 62 19.04 9.11 10.07
C PHE A 62 20.01 9.60 11.15
N GLY A 63 21.25 9.13 11.18
CA GLY A 63 22.32 9.70 12.01
C GLY A 63 22.50 11.19 11.73
N MET A 64 22.65 11.56 10.45
CA MET A 64 22.74 12.97 10.04
C MET A 64 21.52 13.81 10.44
N TYR A 65 20.31 13.24 10.41
CA TYR A 65 19.11 13.94 10.87
C TYR A 65 19.11 14.17 12.38
N PHE A 66 19.51 13.15 13.15
CA PHE A 66 19.50 13.20 14.60
C PHE A 66 20.58 14.15 15.11
N ASP A 67 21.74 14.20 14.46
CA ASP A 67 22.78 15.19 14.72
C ASP A 67 22.26 16.63 14.57
N ARG A 68 21.49 16.92 13.51
CA ARG A 68 20.87 18.25 13.29
C ARG A 68 19.85 18.61 14.37
N LEU A 69 19.15 17.62 14.92
CA LEU A 69 18.18 17.79 15.98
C LEU A 69 18.79 17.74 17.39
N ALA A 70 20.11 17.55 17.50
CA ALA A 70 20.81 17.28 18.75
C ALA A 70 20.21 16.09 19.54
N PHE A 71 19.72 15.09 18.82
CA PHE A 71 19.22 13.83 19.39
C PHE A 71 20.34 12.79 19.51
N PRO A 72 20.30 11.94 20.54
CA PRO A 72 21.35 10.96 20.77
C PRO A 72 21.28 9.82 19.73
N GLU A 73 22.44 9.44 19.20
CA GLU A 73 22.62 8.38 18.19
C GLU A 73 21.87 7.06 18.52
N PRO A 74 21.83 6.56 19.77
CA PRO A 74 21.09 5.34 20.09
C PRO A 74 19.59 5.37 19.78
N MET A 75 19.00 6.56 19.57
CA MET A 75 17.59 6.68 19.18
C MET A 75 17.35 6.43 17.68
N VAL A 76 18.39 6.45 16.84
CA VAL A 76 18.26 6.21 15.38
C VAL A 76 17.65 4.84 15.10
N TRP A 77 18.20 3.78 15.70
CA TRP A 77 17.75 2.41 15.45
C TRP A 77 16.28 2.17 15.88
N PRO A 78 15.85 2.53 17.11
CA PRO A 78 14.43 2.48 17.49
C PRO A 78 13.50 3.22 16.54
N THR A 79 13.89 4.40 16.04
CA THR A 79 13.11 5.16 15.07
C THR A 79 12.99 4.44 13.73
N LEU A 80 14.08 3.85 13.22
CA LEU A 80 14.06 3.06 11.99
C LEU A 80 13.20 1.81 12.13
N VAL A 81 13.30 1.09 13.26
CA VAL A 81 12.46 -0.07 13.55
C VAL A 81 10.99 0.32 13.60
N PHE A 82 10.66 1.41 14.28
CA PHE A 82 9.29 1.93 14.35
C PHE A 82 8.76 2.26 12.96
N ALA A 83 9.51 3.01 12.15
CA ALA A 83 9.13 3.32 10.78
C ALA A 83 8.93 2.05 9.95
N GLY A 84 9.85 1.07 10.04
CA GLY A 84 9.74 -0.20 9.34
C GLY A 84 8.49 -0.99 9.73
N ILE A 85 8.13 -1.02 11.01
CA ILE A 85 6.89 -1.67 11.48
C ILE A 85 5.65 -1.00 10.89
N VAL A 86 5.60 0.34 10.88
CA VAL A 86 4.48 1.10 10.30
C VAL A 86 4.33 0.78 8.82
N GLU A 87 5.43 0.79 8.07
CA GLU A 87 5.42 0.48 6.64
C GLU A 87 5.01 -0.97 6.35
N LEU A 88 5.54 -1.94 7.10
CA LEU A 88 5.13 -3.34 6.98
C LEU A 88 3.65 -3.55 7.34
N ALA A 89 3.11 -2.78 8.30
CA ALA A 89 1.69 -2.81 8.63
C ALA A 89 0.83 -2.28 7.48
N LEU A 90 1.25 -1.21 6.80
CA LEU A 90 0.58 -0.71 5.59
C LEU A 90 0.65 -1.73 4.44
N ALA A 91 1.79 -2.39 4.25
CA ALA A 91 1.93 -3.48 3.28
C ALA A 91 0.96 -4.63 3.58
N ALA A 92 0.87 -5.05 4.85
CA ALA A 92 -0.05 -6.10 5.29
C ALA A 92 -1.53 -5.72 5.09
N LEU A 93 -1.87 -4.44 5.26
CA LEU A 93 -3.21 -3.92 4.99
C LEU A 93 -3.58 -4.03 3.51
N PHE A 94 -2.68 -3.63 2.60
CA PHE A 94 -2.92 -3.81 1.16
C PHE A 94 -2.93 -5.29 0.76
N PHE A 95 -2.08 -6.13 1.35
CA PHE A 95 -2.14 -7.57 1.14
C PHE A 95 -3.50 -8.15 1.56
N ARG A 96 -4.04 -7.72 2.71
CA ARG A 96 -5.39 -8.09 3.13
C ARG A 96 -6.46 -7.58 2.15
N ALA A 97 -6.33 -6.37 1.63
CA ALA A 97 -7.24 -5.86 0.60
C ALA A 97 -7.18 -6.72 -0.67
N LEU A 98 -6.00 -7.07 -1.16
CA LEU A 98 -5.78 -7.95 -2.31
C LEU A 98 -6.41 -9.33 -2.12
N THR A 99 -6.16 -9.98 -0.98
CA THR A 99 -6.75 -11.29 -0.70
C THR A 99 -8.28 -11.24 -0.68
N GLN A 100 -8.88 -10.16 -0.16
CA GLN A 100 -10.32 -9.96 -0.20
C GLN A 100 -10.85 -9.65 -1.60
N LEU A 101 -10.10 -8.88 -2.41
CA LEU A 101 -10.44 -8.60 -3.81
C LEU A 101 -10.47 -9.88 -4.64
N VAL A 102 -9.42 -10.71 -4.53
CA VAL A 102 -9.31 -11.99 -5.25
C VAL A 102 -10.42 -12.95 -4.83
N ARG A 103 -10.76 -12.98 -3.54
CA ARG A 103 -11.84 -13.83 -3.00
C ARG A 103 -13.24 -13.23 -3.16
N GLN A 104 -13.37 -12.07 -3.79
CA GLN A 104 -14.65 -11.34 -3.97
C GLN A 104 -15.42 -11.11 -2.65
N LEU A 105 -14.68 -10.88 -1.56
CA LEU A 105 -15.29 -10.64 -0.25
C LEU A 105 -15.86 -9.21 -0.15
N PRO A 106 -16.99 -9.04 0.56
CA PRO A 106 -17.54 -7.71 0.81
C PRO A 106 -16.56 -6.88 1.64
N GLY A 107 -16.53 -5.56 1.40
CA GLY A 107 -15.64 -4.65 2.12
C GLY A 107 -14.21 -4.52 1.56
N SER A 108 -13.85 -5.32 0.55
CA SER A 108 -12.53 -5.25 -0.13
C SER A 108 -12.13 -3.85 -0.59
N ILE A 109 -13.05 -3.09 -1.21
CA ILE A 109 -12.81 -1.71 -1.64
C ILE A 109 -12.60 -0.77 -0.46
N ARG A 110 -13.43 -0.87 0.58
CA ARG A 110 -13.28 -0.05 1.79
C ARG A 110 -11.93 -0.29 2.46
N LEU A 111 -11.42 -1.52 2.41
CA LEU A 111 -10.12 -1.85 2.95
C LEU A 111 -8.97 -1.28 2.09
N ALA A 112 -9.12 -1.28 0.77
CA ALA A 112 -8.19 -0.60 -0.14
C ALA A 112 -8.19 0.91 0.10
N ASP A 113 -9.37 1.54 0.23
CA ASP A 113 -9.52 2.97 0.54
C ASP A 113 -8.86 3.32 1.88
N LEU A 114 -9.04 2.47 2.91
CA LEU A 114 -8.37 2.63 4.19
C LEU A 114 -6.85 2.56 4.04
N GLY A 115 -6.34 1.62 3.22
CA GLY A 115 -4.91 1.53 2.89
C GLY A 115 -4.37 2.80 2.27
N VAL A 116 -5.10 3.39 1.31
CA VAL A 116 -4.73 4.67 0.70
C VAL A 116 -4.76 5.81 1.71
N ALA A 117 -5.83 5.92 2.51
CA ALA A 117 -5.96 6.98 3.50
C ALA A 117 -4.84 6.94 4.56
N LEU A 118 -4.53 5.76 5.10
CA LEU A 118 -3.45 5.60 6.07
C LEU A 118 -2.07 5.84 5.44
N SER A 119 -1.89 5.49 4.17
CA SER A 119 -0.66 5.80 3.42
C SER A 119 -0.47 7.31 3.27
N ILE A 120 -1.54 8.05 2.94
CA ILE A 120 -1.51 9.53 2.86
C ILE A 120 -1.10 10.11 4.22
N LEU A 121 -1.72 9.66 5.32
CA LEU A 121 -1.37 10.13 6.65
C LEU A 121 0.09 9.83 7.00
N CYS A 122 0.59 8.65 6.63
CA CYS A 122 1.98 8.29 6.85
C CYS A 122 2.94 9.22 6.10
N PHE A 123 2.70 9.45 4.80
CA PHE A 123 3.54 10.35 4.01
C PHE A 123 3.41 11.81 4.42
N MET A 124 2.25 12.25 4.90
CA MET A 124 2.13 13.57 5.52
C MET A 124 3.00 13.68 6.77
N GLY A 125 3.04 12.63 7.61
CA GLY A 125 3.94 12.55 8.75
C GLY A 125 5.42 12.62 8.33
N PHE A 126 5.81 11.88 7.30
CA PHE A 126 7.17 11.93 6.74
C PHE A 126 7.51 13.30 6.17
N ALA A 127 6.62 13.91 5.39
CA ALA A 127 6.83 15.25 4.84
C ALA A 127 6.99 16.32 5.96
N VAL A 128 6.21 16.23 7.04
CA VAL A 128 6.40 17.11 8.21
C VAL A 128 7.77 16.87 8.84
N PHE A 129 8.17 15.62 9.01
CA PHE A 129 9.49 15.27 9.53
C PHE A 129 10.62 15.82 8.65
N ASP A 130 10.51 15.70 7.33
CA ASP A 130 11.50 16.19 6.37
C ASP A 130 11.70 17.72 6.47
N VAL A 131 10.61 18.46 6.69
CA VAL A 131 10.68 19.90 6.94
C VAL A 131 11.46 20.19 8.23
N ILE A 132 11.21 19.42 9.29
CA ILE A 132 11.84 19.59 10.61
C ILE A 132 13.35 19.26 10.53
N VAL A 133 13.74 18.18 9.86
CA VAL A 133 15.16 17.78 9.70
C VAL A 133 15.89 18.50 8.57
N GLY A 134 15.16 19.27 7.77
CA GLY A 134 15.69 20.05 6.66
C GLY A 134 16.07 19.22 5.43
N ASP A 135 15.41 18.08 5.18
CA ASP A 135 15.60 17.30 3.94
C ASP A 135 14.60 17.74 2.87
N ARG A 136 15.08 18.50 1.88
CA ARG A 136 14.22 18.99 0.79
C ARG A 136 14.01 17.98 -0.33
N ALA A 137 14.89 17.00 -0.46
CA ALA A 137 14.78 15.97 -1.49
C ALA A 137 13.69 14.97 -1.10
N GLU A 138 13.75 14.45 0.13
CA GLU A 138 12.74 13.54 0.68
C GLU A 138 11.36 14.22 0.79
N LEU A 139 11.32 15.52 1.15
CA LEU A 139 10.07 16.28 1.19
C LEU A 139 9.35 16.28 -0.17
N LEU A 140 10.08 16.50 -1.27
CA LEU A 140 9.50 16.47 -2.62
C LEU A 140 9.00 15.07 -2.97
N GLU A 141 9.77 14.05 -2.64
CA GLU A 141 9.43 12.65 -2.88
C GLU A 141 8.15 12.23 -2.12
N HIS A 142 8.11 12.44 -0.79
CA HIS A 142 6.94 12.13 0.04
C HIS A 142 5.70 12.94 -0.36
N SER A 143 5.86 14.22 -0.70
CA SER A 143 4.74 15.04 -1.21
C SER A 143 4.21 14.52 -2.55
N THR A 144 5.10 14.03 -3.42
CA THR A 144 4.71 13.41 -4.70
C THR A 144 3.91 12.13 -4.46
N TYR A 145 4.33 11.30 -3.50
CA TYR A 145 3.59 10.08 -3.16
C TYR A 145 2.18 10.36 -2.63
N VAL A 146 1.97 11.44 -1.87
CA VAL A 146 0.61 11.89 -1.51
C VAL A 146 -0.22 12.17 -2.76
N GLY A 147 0.33 12.87 -3.75
CA GLY A 147 -0.34 13.12 -5.02
C GLY A 147 -0.68 11.83 -5.79
N VAL A 148 0.26 10.88 -5.87
CA VAL A 148 0.04 9.59 -6.54
C VAL A 148 -1.01 8.74 -5.81
N LEU A 149 -1.07 8.80 -4.48
CA LEU A 149 -2.12 8.14 -3.68
C LEU A 149 -3.51 8.73 -3.94
N LEU A 150 -3.62 10.06 -4.05
CA LEU A 150 -4.88 10.72 -4.41
C LEU A 150 -5.34 10.30 -5.80
N ILE A 151 -4.44 10.24 -6.78
CA ILE A 151 -4.74 9.73 -8.13
C ILE A 151 -5.13 8.25 -8.07
N SER A 152 -4.44 7.45 -7.26
CA SER A 152 -4.77 6.03 -7.05
C SER A 152 -6.20 5.85 -6.52
N TYR A 153 -6.58 6.65 -5.51
CA TYR A 153 -7.94 6.67 -4.99
C TYR A 153 -8.97 7.01 -6.08
N LEU A 154 -8.73 8.08 -6.84
CA LEU A 154 -9.62 8.50 -7.93
C LEU A 154 -9.77 7.42 -9.00
N ALA A 155 -8.68 6.76 -9.38
CA ALA A 155 -8.69 5.68 -10.37
C ALA A 155 -9.50 4.46 -9.89
N MET A 156 -9.35 4.07 -8.62
CA MET A 156 -10.16 2.99 -8.02
C MET A 156 -11.64 3.36 -7.95
N ALA A 157 -11.95 4.59 -7.52
CA ALA A 157 -13.33 5.08 -7.46
C ALA A 157 -13.99 5.12 -8.84
N ALA A 158 -13.25 5.58 -9.87
CA ALA A 158 -13.71 5.59 -11.25
C ALA A 158 -14.00 4.17 -11.77
N GLU A 159 -13.11 3.19 -11.52
CA GLU A 159 -13.34 1.79 -11.89
C GLU A 159 -14.61 1.22 -11.24
N VAL A 160 -14.85 1.51 -9.96
CA VAL A 160 -16.06 1.07 -9.26
C VAL A 160 -17.31 1.68 -9.88
N PHE A 161 -17.27 2.98 -10.20
CA PHE A 161 -18.37 3.70 -10.82
C PHE A 161 -18.71 3.15 -12.23
N PHE A 162 -17.72 3.00 -13.10
CA PHE A 162 -17.95 2.47 -14.45
C PHE A 162 -18.46 1.03 -14.45
N ASN A 163 -17.93 0.18 -13.56
CA ASN A 163 -18.44 -1.18 -13.39
C ASN A 163 -19.92 -1.21 -12.95
N HIS A 164 -20.32 -0.26 -12.10
CA HIS A 164 -21.71 -0.12 -11.68
C HIS A 164 -22.61 0.25 -12.87
N LEU A 165 -22.22 1.24 -13.68
CA LEU A 165 -22.96 1.66 -14.86
C LEU A 165 -23.12 0.52 -15.87
N GLN A 166 -22.04 -0.19 -16.21
CA GLN A 166 -22.09 -1.34 -17.12
C GLN A 166 -23.05 -2.43 -16.62
N THR A 167 -23.04 -2.70 -15.31
CA THR A 167 -23.95 -3.68 -14.69
C THR A 167 -25.42 -3.24 -14.80
N GLN A 168 -25.71 -1.95 -14.62
CA GLN A 168 -27.06 -1.41 -14.79
C GLN A 168 -27.52 -1.49 -16.25
N THR A 169 -26.69 -1.06 -17.20
CA THR A 169 -26.99 -1.13 -18.64
C THR A 169 -27.29 -2.55 -19.09
N ALA A 170 -26.47 -3.53 -18.68
CA ALA A 170 -26.68 -4.94 -19.02
C ALA A 170 -28.00 -5.49 -18.44
N ARG A 171 -28.42 -5.05 -17.25
CA ARG A 171 -29.70 -5.44 -16.64
C ARG A 171 -30.89 -4.85 -17.40
N THR A 172 -30.78 -3.61 -17.86
CA THR A 172 -31.83 -2.98 -18.67
C THR A 172 -32.03 -3.71 -20.00
N ILE A 173 -30.94 -4.07 -20.69
CA ILE A 173 -31.00 -4.76 -22.00
C ILE A 173 -31.55 -6.18 -21.88
N ASN A 174 -31.15 -6.93 -20.84
CA ASN A 174 -31.58 -8.33 -20.67
C ASN A 174 -32.94 -8.47 -19.95
N GLY A 175 -33.49 -7.37 -19.42
CA GLY A 175 -34.78 -7.31 -18.73
C GLY A 175 -35.93 -6.78 -19.59
N SER A 176 -35.66 -6.50 -20.86
CA SER A 176 -36.63 -6.14 -21.92
C SER A 176 -36.69 -7.25 -22.96
#